data_AF-A0A931ZL67-F1
#
_entry.id   AF-A0A931ZL67-F1
#
_cell.length_a   1.000
_cell.length_b   1.000
_cell.length_c   1.000
_cell.angle_alpha   90.00
_cell.angle_beta   90.00
_cell.angle_gamma   90.00
#
_symmetry.space_group_name_H-M   'P 1'
#
loop_
_entity.id
_entity.type
_entity.pdbx_description
1 polymer ?
#
loop_
_entity_poly.entity_id
_entity_poly.type
_entity_poly.pdbx_seq_one_letter_code
_entity_poly.pdbx_strand_id
1 'polypeptide(L)'
;MLRKTKKFIPFVLPALSIIAPASVFAQQLVPTGTEGFAGFPNVGIVDVMRNIIRFILIVAFIIAFIMLIVGGIRWMMAGGDEKAVEKARGTITSALIGMVVVLVSFALIKLVETFFGITITSTGNIQIPSVGTK
;
A
#
# COMPACT_ATOMS: atom_id res chain seq x y z
N MET A 1 -32.15 32.13 -12.02
CA MET A 1 -30.72 31.73 -11.91
C MET A 1 -30.52 30.44 -11.07
N LEU A 2 -31.35 29.38 -11.24
CA LEU A 2 -31.41 28.22 -10.31
C LEU A 2 -31.35 26.83 -10.98
N ARG A 3 -30.79 26.71 -12.20
CA ARG A 3 -30.78 25.43 -12.95
C ARG A 3 -29.53 24.56 -12.75
N LYS A 4 -28.49 25.01 -12.04
CA LYS A 4 -27.23 24.25 -11.87
C LYS A 4 -27.19 23.32 -10.65
N THR A 5 -28.02 23.56 -9.63
CA THR A 5 -27.99 22.79 -8.36
C THR A 5 -28.66 21.43 -8.42
N LYS A 6 -29.55 21.16 -9.40
CA LYS A 6 -30.16 19.82 -9.56
C LYS A 6 -29.21 18.76 -10.15
N LYS A 7 -28.07 19.15 -10.71
CA LYS A 7 -27.03 18.22 -11.20
C LYS A 7 -26.09 17.70 -10.11
N PHE A 8 -26.06 18.35 -8.94
CA PHE A 8 -25.19 17.96 -7.82
C PHE A 8 -25.90 17.07 -6.78
N ILE A 9 -27.23 17.04 -6.77
CA ILE A 9 -28.03 16.20 -5.87
C ILE A 9 -27.75 14.69 -6.02
N PRO A 10 -27.57 14.10 -7.24
CA PRO A 10 -27.23 12.68 -7.34
C PRO A 10 -25.76 12.37 -6.99
N PHE A 11 -24.89 13.39 -6.84
CA PHE A 11 -23.47 13.20 -6.53
C PHE A 11 -23.14 13.32 -5.03
N VAL A 12 -23.98 14.03 -4.27
CA VAL A 12 -23.77 14.22 -2.81
C VAL A 12 -24.46 13.13 -1.98
N LEU A 13 -25.55 12.52 -2.46
CA LEU A 13 -26.23 11.43 -1.75
C LEU A 13 -25.40 10.15 -1.50
N PRO A 14 -24.52 9.66 -2.41
CA PRO A 14 -23.73 8.46 -2.13
C PRO A 14 -22.54 8.73 -1.19
N ALA A 15 -22.20 10.00 -0.92
CA ALA A 15 -21.12 10.33 0.01
C ALA A 15 -21.51 10.12 1.49
N LEU A 16 -22.81 10.11 1.81
CA LEU A 16 -23.29 9.94 3.19
C LEU A 16 -23.62 8.47 3.54
N SER A 17 -23.75 7.57 2.54
CA SER A 17 -24.04 6.15 2.76
C SER A 17 -22.81 5.27 3.01
N ILE A 18 -21.59 5.83 2.98
CA ILE A 18 -20.33 5.06 3.15
C ILE A 18 -19.95 4.88 4.63
N ILE A 19 -20.70 5.46 5.58
CA ILE A 19 -20.37 5.42 7.03
C ILE A 19 -21.13 4.33 7.80
N ALA A 20 -22.04 3.58 7.17
CA ALA A 20 -22.64 2.39 7.79
C ALA A 20 -21.94 1.12 7.26
N PRO A 21 -21.28 0.32 8.11
CA PRO A 21 -20.90 -1.04 7.74
C PRO A 21 -22.19 -1.86 7.64
N ALA A 22 -22.88 -1.78 6.51
CA ALA A 22 -23.89 -2.77 6.16
C ALA A 22 -23.13 -4.07 5.99
N SER A 23 -23.32 -4.99 6.93
CA SER A 23 -22.74 -6.32 6.94
C SER A 23 -23.01 -6.98 5.59
N VAL A 24 -21.99 -7.01 4.72
CA VAL A 24 -22.06 -7.69 3.44
C VAL A 24 -22.02 -9.18 3.74
N PHE A 25 -23.19 -9.83 3.73
CA PHE A 25 -23.35 -11.28 3.86
C PHE A 25 -22.89 -12.01 2.59
N ALA A 26 -21.64 -11.82 2.19
CA ALA A 26 -20.95 -12.65 1.19
C ALA A 26 -19.87 -13.47 1.89
N GLN A 27 -20.27 -14.26 2.89
CA GLN A 27 -19.39 -15.24 3.51
C GLN A 27 -19.68 -16.60 2.90
N GLN A 28 -18.86 -17.04 1.94
CA GLN A 28 -18.47 -18.45 1.79
C GLN A 28 -17.34 -18.61 0.75
N LEU A 29 -16.27 -19.34 1.15
CA LEU A 29 -15.18 -19.93 0.37
C LEU A 29 -13.98 -19.03 -0.01
N VAL A 30 -13.24 -18.57 0.99
CA VAL A 30 -11.78 -18.71 0.92
C VAL A 30 -11.45 -19.95 1.75
N PRO A 31 -11.22 -21.13 1.15
CA PRO A 31 -10.77 -22.30 1.88
C PRO A 31 -9.42 -21.97 2.49
N THR A 32 -9.38 -21.91 3.82
CA THR A 32 -8.15 -21.94 4.58
C THR A 32 -7.68 -23.39 4.56
N GLY A 33 -6.59 -23.68 3.85
CA GLY A 33 -5.92 -24.97 3.89
C GLY A 33 -6.43 -25.98 2.87
N THR A 34 -5.90 -25.91 1.64
CA THR A 34 -5.60 -27.12 0.85
C THR A 34 -4.11 -27.14 0.66
N GLU A 35 -3.47 -28.13 1.28
CA GLU A 35 -2.04 -28.34 1.23
C GLU A 35 -1.56 -28.29 -0.21
N GLY A 36 -0.71 -27.31 -0.51
CA GLY A 36 0.05 -27.36 -1.75
C GLY A 36 0.91 -28.62 -1.73
N PHE A 37 0.96 -29.31 -2.87
CA PHE A 37 2.07 -30.22 -3.14
C PHE A 37 3.37 -29.50 -2.81
N ALA A 38 4.27 -30.19 -2.10
CA ALA A 38 5.57 -29.68 -1.70
C ALA A 38 6.23 -28.87 -2.83
N GLY A 39 6.29 -27.54 -2.69
CA GLY A 39 7.03 -26.66 -3.58
C GLY A 39 6.22 -25.59 -4.32
N PHE A 40 4.89 -25.72 -4.47
CA PHE A 40 4.08 -24.66 -5.09
C PHE A 40 2.74 -24.51 -4.36
N PRO A 41 2.58 -23.51 -3.46
CA PRO A 41 1.26 -23.19 -2.93
C PRO A 41 0.39 -22.73 -4.10
N ASN A 42 -0.89 -23.12 -4.10
CA ASN A 42 -1.91 -22.62 -5.02
C ASN A 42 -1.81 -21.09 -5.11
N VAL A 43 -1.14 -20.59 -6.14
CA VAL A 43 -1.00 -19.15 -6.39
C VAL A 43 -2.32 -18.68 -6.95
N GLY A 44 -3.29 -18.47 -6.05
CA GLY A 44 -4.47 -17.69 -6.39
C GLY A 44 -3.99 -16.35 -6.94
N ILE A 45 -4.73 -15.78 -7.90
CA ILE A 45 -4.42 -14.46 -8.48
C ILE A 45 -4.14 -13.43 -7.36
N VAL A 46 -4.84 -13.55 -6.23
CA VAL A 46 -4.70 -12.71 -5.05
C VAL A 46 -3.30 -12.79 -4.40
N ASP A 47 -2.68 -13.97 -4.33
CA ASP A 47 -1.37 -14.16 -3.70
C ASP A 47 -0.23 -13.65 -4.60
N VAL A 48 -0.34 -13.85 -5.91
CA VAL A 48 0.59 -13.26 -6.88
C VAL A 48 0.52 -11.74 -6.82
N MET A 49 -0.68 -11.16 -6.82
CA MET A 49 -0.88 -9.72 -6.71
C MET A 49 -0.33 -9.15 -5.41
N ARG A 50 -0.57 -9.84 -4.28
CA ARG A 50 0.00 -9.48 -2.97
C ARG A 50 1.52 -9.39 -3.02
N ASN A 51 2.17 -10.41 -3.58
CA ASN A 51 3.62 -10.44 -3.66
C ASN A 51 4.18 -9.31 -4.54
N ILE A 52 3.53 -9.02 -5.67
CA ILE A 52 3.90 -7.92 -6.56
C ILE A 52 3.77 -6.56 -5.87
N ILE A 53 2.65 -6.30 -5.18
CA ILE A 53 2.42 -5.04 -4.46
C ILE A 53 3.50 -4.85 -3.38
N ARG A 54 3.79 -5.89 -2.61
CA ARG A 54 4.85 -5.84 -1.58
C ARG A 54 6.22 -5.56 -2.19
N PHE A 55 6.55 -6.23 -3.28
CA PHE A 55 7.82 -6.03 -3.98
C PHE A 55 7.97 -4.59 -4.47
N ILE A 56 6.94 -4.04 -5.13
CA ILE A 56 6.95 -2.65 -5.62
C ILE A 56 7.08 -1.65 -4.47
N LEU A 57 6.40 -1.86 -3.35
CA LEU A 57 6.50 -0.96 -2.19
C LEU A 57 7.90 -0.90 -1.61
N ILE A 58 8.56 -2.05 -1.45
CA ILE A 58 9.94 -2.11 -0.92
C ILE A 58 10.89 -1.42 -1.88
N VAL A 59 10.79 -1.70 -3.19
CA VAL A 59 11.65 -1.08 -4.20
C VAL A 59 11.42 0.43 -4.27
N ALA A 60 10.18 0.88 -4.25
CA ALA A 60 9.83 2.30 -4.25
C ALA A 60 10.38 3.03 -3.02
N PHE A 61 10.28 2.40 -1.83
CA PHE A 61 10.84 2.96 -0.60
C PHE A 61 12.34 3.16 -0.69
N ILE A 62 13.07 2.14 -1.17
CA ILE A 62 14.53 2.20 -1.32
C ILE A 62 14.94 3.30 -2.30
N ILE A 63 14.27 3.39 -3.46
CA ILE A 63 14.55 4.42 -4.46
C ILE A 63 14.31 5.83 -3.90
N ALA A 64 13.19 6.04 -3.21
CA ALA A 64 12.89 7.32 -2.57
C ALA A 64 13.93 7.68 -1.50
N PHE A 65 14.36 6.70 -0.70
CA PHE A 65 15.38 6.88 0.33
C PHE A 65 16.76 7.24 -0.25
N ILE A 66 17.18 6.59 -1.34
CA ILE A 66 18.42 6.92 -2.04
C ILE A 66 18.38 8.34 -2.60
N MET A 67 17.26 8.75 -3.22
CA MET A 67 17.11 10.12 -3.71
C MET A 67 17.17 11.16 -2.59
N LEU A 68 16.65 10.83 -1.40
CA LEU A 68 16.75 11.69 -0.22
C LEU A 68 18.21 11.88 0.22
N ILE A 69 18.99 10.79 0.29
CA ILE A 69 20.41 10.87 0.64
C ILE A 69 21.18 11.71 -0.39
N VAL A 70 20.98 11.46 -1.69
CA VAL A 70 21.66 12.21 -2.75
C VAL A 70 21.28 13.70 -2.70
N GLY A 71 20.01 14.02 -2.47
CA GLY A 71 19.54 15.39 -2.27
C GLY A 71 20.19 16.07 -1.05
N GLY A 72 20.31 15.33 0.07
CA GLY A 72 20.96 15.80 1.29
C GLY A 72 22.46 16.07 1.11
N ILE A 73 23.19 15.14 0.47
CA ILE A 73 24.62 15.32 0.17
C ILE A 73 24.82 16.53 -0.77
N ARG A 74 23.97 16.67 -1.79
CA ARG A 74 24.02 17.82 -2.71
C ARG A 74 23.75 19.15 -2.00
N TRP A 75 22.88 19.16 -1.00
CA TRP A 75 22.62 20.34 -0.19
C TRP A 75 23.82 20.73 0.68
N MET A 76 24.49 19.74 1.30
CA MET A 76 25.71 19.97 2.08
C MET A 76 26.86 20.48 1.21
N MET A 77 27.00 19.97 -0.02
CA MET A 77 28.06 20.39 -0.95
C MET A 77 27.78 21.73 -1.65
N ALA A 78 26.57 22.29 -1.54
CA ALA A 78 26.20 23.52 -2.25
C ALA A 78 26.99 24.76 -1.76
N GLY A 79 27.57 24.72 -0.56
CA GLY A 79 28.62 25.66 -0.13
C GLY A 79 28.25 27.15 -0.13
N GLY A 80 26.97 27.50 -0.25
CA GLY A 80 26.50 28.90 -0.31
C GLY A 80 26.05 29.38 -1.70
N ASP A 81 26.18 28.57 -2.77
CA ASP A 81 25.57 28.90 -4.06
C ASP A 81 24.05 28.70 -4.00
N GLU A 82 23.31 29.80 -4.07
CA GLU A 82 21.85 29.84 -3.97
C GLU A 82 21.17 28.94 -5.00
N LYS A 83 21.68 28.86 -6.23
CA LYS A 83 21.12 27.99 -7.28
C LYS A 83 21.32 26.52 -6.97
N ALA A 84 22.47 26.16 -6.41
CA ALA A 84 22.76 24.79 -6.00
C ALA A 84 21.91 24.38 -4.80
N VAL A 85 21.71 25.29 -3.83
CA VAL A 85 20.84 25.09 -2.67
C VAL A 85 19.39 24.90 -3.11
N GLU A 86 18.88 25.73 -4.02
CA GLU A 86 17.52 25.63 -4.53
C GLU A 86 17.27 24.30 -5.23
N LYS A 87 18.19 23.87 -6.11
CA LYS A 87 18.11 22.55 -6.76
C LYS A 87 18.12 21.41 -5.75
N ALA A 88 19.00 21.46 -4.75
CA ALA A 88 19.09 20.42 -3.73
C ALA A 88 17.81 20.35 -2.88
N ARG A 89 17.24 21.50 -2.50
CA ARG A 89 15.93 21.57 -1.83
C ARG A 89 14.82 20.98 -2.69
N GLY A 90 14.80 21.26 -3.99
CA GLY A 90 13.86 20.63 -4.92
C GLY A 90 13.94 19.11 -4.89
N THR A 91 15.16 18.55 -4.94
CA THR A 91 15.39 17.10 -4.84
C THR A 91 14.98 16.51 -3.50
N ILE A 92 15.26 17.19 -2.39
CA ILE A 92 14.85 16.72 -1.05
C ILE A 92 13.32 16.71 -0.96
N THR A 93 12.66 17.75 -1.45
CA THR A 93 11.20 17.87 -1.39
C THR A 93 10.52 16.79 -2.22
N SER A 94 11.02 16.49 -3.43
CA SER A 94 10.48 15.41 -4.25
C SER A 94 10.70 14.03 -3.63
N ALA A 95 11.86 13.79 -3.02
CA ALA A 95 12.13 12.56 -2.28
C ALA A 95 11.22 12.40 -1.06
N LEU A 96 10.95 13.49 -0.33
CA LEU A 96 10.04 13.50 0.81
C LEU A 96 8.60 13.17 0.39
N ILE A 97 8.13 13.75 -0.72
CA ILE A 97 6.80 13.44 -1.29
C ILE A 97 6.74 11.96 -1.65
N GLY A 98 7.76 11.41 -2.30
CA GLY A 98 7.85 9.97 -2.61
C GLY A 98 7.73 9.10 -1.35
N MET A 99 8.40 9.49 -0.27
CA MET A 99 8.32 8.78 1.01
C MET A 99 6.92 8.84 1.63
N VAL A 100 6.28 10.01 1.61
CA VAL A 100 4.89 10.17 2.09
C VAL A 100 3.94 9.28 1.29
N VAL A 101 4.09 9.22 -0.04
CA VAL A 101 3.25 8.36 -0.89
C VAL A 101 3.38 6.88 -0.52
N VAL A 102 4.59 6.40 -0.22
CA VAL A 102 4.79 5.00 0.22
C VAL A 102 4.09 4.74 1.56
N LEU A 103 4.20 5.65 2.52
CA LEU A 103 3.55 5.53 3.83
C LEU A 103 2.02 5.54 3.70
N VAL A 104 1.48 6.43 2.87
CA VAL A 104 0.04 6.49 2.58
C VAL A 104 -0.41 5.22 1.87
N SER A 105 0.37 4.69 0.92
CA SER A 105 0.05 3.43 0.24
C SER A 105 -0.05 2.26 1.22
N PHE A 106 0.87 2.16 2.18
CA PHE A 106 0.79 1.15 3.24
C PHE A 106 -0.46 1.30 4.11
N ALA A 107 -0.80 2.53 4.48
CA ALA A 107 -2.03 2.82 5.23
C ALA A 107 -3.30 2.43 4.44
N LEU A 108 -3.33 2.71 3.13
CA LEU A 108 -4.43 2.31 2.25
C LEU A 108 -4.55 0.79 2.15
N ILE A 109 -3.44 0.06 2.07
CA ILE A 109 -3.47 -1.41 2.06
C ILE A 109 -4.09 -1.93 3.36
N LYS A 110 -3.65 -1.41 4.51
CA LYS A 110 -4.23 -1.76 5.83
C LYS A 110 -5.72 -1.45 5.92
N LEU A 111 -6.13 -0.33 5.32
CA LEU A 111 -7.54 0.05 5.24
C LEU A 111 -8.34 -0.97 4.41
N VAL A 112 -7.83 -1.35 3.24
CA VAL A 112 -8.42 -2.38 2.38
C VAL A 112 -8.47 -3.74 3.08
N GLU A 113 -7.42 -4.13 3.82
CA GLU A 113 -7.44 -5.37 4.63
C GLU A 113 -8.60 -5.38 5.63
N THR A 114 -8.84 -4.23 6.27
CA THR A 114 -9.89 -4.08 7.29
C THR A 114 -11.29 -4.09 6.68
N PHE A 115 -11.49 -3.44 5.52
CA PHE A 115 -12.80 -3.36 4.87
C PHE A 115 -13.20 -4.65 4.15
N PHE A 116 -12.24 -5.33 3.52
CA PHE A 116 -12.52 -6.54 2.73
C PHE A 116 -12.31 -7.83 3.52
N GLY A 117 -11.76 -7.77 4.74
CA GLY A 117 -11.48 -8.96 5.56
C GLY A 117 -10.41 -9.88 4.96
N ILE A 118 -9.62 -9.39 3.98
CA ILE A 118 -8.55 -10.12 3.32
C ILE A 118 -7.24 -9.70 3.97
N THR A 119 -6.56 -10.61 4.67
CA THR A 119 -5.31 -10.26 5.35
C THR A 119 -4.14 -10.31 4.36
N ILE A 120 -3.87 -9.22 3.63
CA ILE A 120 -2.82 -9.05 2.59
C ILE A 120 -1.39 -9.12 3.18
N THR A 121 -1.24 -8.86 4.48
CA THR A 121 0.05 -8.82 5.19
C THR A 121 0.28 -10.04 6.08
N SER A 122 -0.64 -11.01 6.17
CA SER A 122 -0.43 -12.20 7.01
C SER A 122 0.67 -13.07 6.44
N THR A 123 1.78 -13.18 7.15
CA THR A 123 2.69 -14.33 7.04
C THR A 123 1.87 -15.56 7.36
N GLY A 124 1.68 -16.45 6.39
CA GLY A 124 1.14 -17.78 6.67
C GLY A 124 2.04 -18.43 7.72
N ASN A 125 1.45 -18.87 8.84
CA ASN A 125 2.16 -19.62 9.85
C ASN A 125 2.86 -20.80 9.17
N ILE A 126 4.19 -20.78 9.12
CA ILE A 126 4.95 -21.98 8.75
C ILE A 126 4.82 -22.90 9.95
N GLN A 127 3.76 -23.69 9.96
CA GLN A 127 3.63 -24.82 10.87
C GLN A 127 4.61 -25.86 10.36
N ILE A 128 5.75 -25.96 11.04
CA ILE A 128 6.64 -27.11 10.87
C ILE A 128 5.82 -28.32 11.35
N PRO A 129 5.52 -29.31 10.49
CA PRO A 129 4.85 -30.52 10.97
C PRO A 129 5.75 -31.18 12.01
N SER A 130 5.26 -31.25 13.25
CA SER A 130 5.89 -32.02 14.32
C SER A 130 5.79 -33.49 13.93
N VAL A 131 6.92 -34.10 13.53
CA VAL A 131 7.00 -35.54 13.30
C VAL A 131 6.63 -36.21 14.62
N GLY A 132 5.54 -36.98 14.62
CA GLY A 132 5.05 -37.67 15.81
C GLY A 132 6.11 -38.60 16.37
N THR A 133 6.73 -38.19 17.47
CA THR A 133 7.49 -39.09 18.34
C THR A 133 6.48 -39.99 19.07
N LYS A 134 6.30 -41.19 18.54
CA LYS A 134 5.94 -42.35 19.36
C LYS A 134 7.21 -42.97 19.93
#